data_AF-A0AAN8X7Z0-F1
#
_entry.id   AF-A0AAN8X7Z0-F1
#
_cell.length_a   1.000
_cell.length_b   1.000
_cell.length_c   1.000
_cell.angle_alpha   90.00
_cell.angle_beta   90.00
_cell.angle_gamma   90.00
#
_symmetry.space_group_name_H-M   'P 1'
#
loop_
_entity.id
_entity.type
_entity.pdbx_description
1 polymer ?
#
loop_
_entity_poly.entity_id
_entity_poly.type
_entity_poly.pdbx_seq_one_letter_code
_entity_poly.pdbx_strand_id
1 'polypeptide(L)'
;MGFLQVILSSQKHIDKSRDYTFLHPWLGTGLLTATGGKWFSRRKMLTPAFHFKILEDFVDIFNTQSNVMVNKLKKKANGETFDIFPYITLCALDIIC
;
A
#
# COMPACT_ATOMS: atom_id res chain seq x y z
N MET A 1 -12.93 -17.25 -14.24
CA MET A 1 -12.22 -17.00 -12.97
C MET A 1 -11.09 -17.99 -12.65
N GLY A 2 -11.04 -19.22 -13.23
CA GLY A 2 -10.07 -20.26 -12.81
C GLY A 2 -8.59 -20.03 -13.15
N PHE A 3 -8.25 -19.57 -14.36
CA PHE A 3 -6.84 -19.49 -14.79
C PHE A 3 -6.01 -18.41 -14.06
N LEU A 4 -6.59 -17.23 -13.84
CA LEU A 4 -5.91 -16.14 -13.12
C LEU A 4 -5.57 -16.53 -11.68
N GLN A 5 -6.47 -17.22 -10.99
CA GLN A 5 -6.23 -17.69 -9.63
C GLN A 5 -5.05 -18.68 -9.56
N VAL A 6 -4.96 -19.60 -10.52
CA VAL A 6 -3.85 -20.57 -10.61
C VAL A 6 -2.50 -19.85 -10.74
N ILE A 7 -2.45 -18.80 -11.56
CA ILE A 7 -1.23 -18.02 -11.76
C ILE A 7 -0.91 -17.19 -10.51
N LEU A 8 -1.88 -16.42 -10.00
CA LEU A 8 -1.66 -15.46 -8.90
C LEU A 8 -1.42 -16.13 -7.54
N SER A 9 -1.88 -17.36 -7.34
CA SER A 9 -1.63 -18.13 -6.10
C SER A 9 -0.35 -18.98 -6.18
N SER A 10 0.25 -19.12 -7.36
CA SER A 10 1.46 -19.92 -7.56
C SER A 10 2.65 -19.35 -6.79
N GLN A 11 3.32 -20.21 -6.03
CA GLN A 11 4.61 -19.88 -5.40
C GLN A 11 5.79 -20.02 -6.37
N LYS A 12 5.57 -20.55 -7.57
CA LYS A 12 6.59 -20.76 -8.61
C LYS A 12 6.61 -19.62 -9.63
N HIS A 13 5.45 -19.11 -10.03
CA HIS A 13 5.31 -18.05 -11.04
C HIS A 13 5.15 -16.68 -10.37
N ILE A 14 6.22 -16.21 -9.72
CA ILE A 14 6.21 -14.95 -8.95
C ILE A 14 6.95 -13.80 -9.66
N ASP A 15 7.53 -14.08 -10.82
CA ASP A 15 8.27 -13.10 -11.60
C ASP A 15 7.34 -11.98 -12.09
N LYS A 16 7.81 -10.74 -11.92
CA LYS A 16 7.04 -9.55 -12.28
C LYS A 16 7.19 -9.23 -13.76
N SER A 17 6.19 -8.53 -14.32
CA SER A 17 6.30 -8.04 -15.69
C SER A 17 7.49 -7.09 -15.83
N ARG A 18 7.95 -6.88 -17.08
CA ARG A 18 9.04 -5.95 -17.39
C ARG A 18 8.74 -4.52 -16.95
N ASP A 19 7.48 -4.16 -16.75
CA ASP A 19 7.06 -2.83 -16.27
C ASP A 19 7.60 -2.54 -14.86
N TYR A 20 7.87 -3.58 -14.05
CA TYR A 20 8.46 -3.39 -12.72
C TYR A 20 9.92 -2.93 -12.78
N THR A 21 10.59 -3.03 -13.93
CA THR A 21 11.95 -2.50 -14.13
C THR A 21 12.00 -0.99 -13.97
N PHE A 22 10.91 -0.27 -14.28
CA PHE A 22 10.81 1.17 -14.03
C PHE A 22 10.91 1.55 -12.55
N LEU A 23 10.64 0.61 -11.64
CA LEU A 23 10.73 0.82 -10.19
C LEU A 23 12.11 0.50 -9.62
N HIS A 24 13.02 -0.11 -10.39
CA HIS A 24 14.36 -0.49 -9.88
C HIS A 24 15.23 0.70 -9.43
N PRO A 25 15.23 1.88 -10.09
CA PRO A 25 16.01 3.02 -9.61
C PRO A 25 15.59 3.48 -8.20
N TRP A 26 14.32 3.30 -7.84
CA TRP A 26 13.78 3.70 -6.53
C TRP A 26 13.83 2.56 -5.50
N LEU A 27 13.33 1.37 -5.86
CA LEU A 27 13.12 0.25 -4.93
C LEU A 27 14.18 -0.85 -5.04
N GLY A 28 15.10 -0.74 -6.00
CA GLY A 28 16.07 -1.77 -6.32
C GLY A 28 15.40 -3.13 -6.55
N THR A 29 15.96 -4.16 -5.92
CA THR A 29 15.39 -5.51 -5.84
C THR A 29 14.85 -5.78 -4.43
N GLY A 30 14.01 -4.86 -3.94
CA GLY A 30 13.27 -4.93 -2.68
C GLY A 30 12.03 -5.84 -2.75
N LEU A 31 11.13 -5.77 -1.77
CA LEU A 31 9.99 -6.68 -1.66
C LEU A 31 9.09 -6.71 -2.90
N LEU A 32 8.84 -5.55 -3.52
CA LEU A 32 7.92 -5.42 -4.65
C LEU A 32 8.50 -5.97 -5.96
N THR A 33 9.81 -5.84 -6.13
CA THR A 33 10.53 -6.05 -7.40
C THR A 33 11.43 -7.29 -7.39
N ALA A 34 11.73 -7.86 -6.21
CA ALA A 34 12.48 -9.10 -6.10
C ALA A 34 11.67 -10.30 -6.59
N THR A 35 12.39 -11.33 -7.02
CA THR A 35 11.85 -12.63 -7.43
C THR A 35 12.54 -13.76 -6.68
N GLY A 36 12.07 -14.99 -6.88
CA GLY A 36 12.66 -16.22 -6.34
C GLY A 36 12.90 -16.22 -4.83
N GLY A 37 14.01 -16.83 -4.41
CA GLY A 37 14.38 -16.95 -2.99
C GLY A 37 14.60 -15.61 -2.28
N LYS A 38 15.02 -14.56 -3.02
CA LYS A 38 15.21 -13.22 -2.47
C LYS A 38 13.88 -12.60 -2.03
N TRP A 39 12.85 -12.73 -2.87
CA TRP A 39 11.49 -12.31 -2.53
C TRP A 39 10.96 -13.08 -1.32
N PHE A 40 11.11 -14.40 -1.31
CA PHE A 40 10.61 -15.25 -0.24
C PHE A 40 11.24 -14.89 1.12
N SER A 41 12.56 -14.74 1.17
CA SER A 41 13.29 -14.35 2.38
C SER A 41 12.82 -12.99 2.91
N ARG A 42 12.72 -11.97 2.04
CA ARG A 42 12.28 -10.62 2.43
C ARG A 42 10.83 -10.58 2.88
N ARG A 43 9.94 -11.30 2.18
CA ARG A 43 8.53 -11.42 2.57
C ARG A 43 8.41 -12.09 3.94
N LYS A 44 9.10 -13.21 4.16
CA LYS A 44 9.09 -13.91 5.45
C LYS A 44 9.55 -13.01 6.60
N MET A 45 10.58 -12.19 6.37
CA MET A 45 11.09 -11.25 7.36
C MET A 45 10.11 -10.11 7.67
N LEU A 46 9.36 -9.62 6.68
CA LEU A 46 8.46 -8.48 6.82
C LEU A 46 7.04 -8.83 7.26
N THR A 47 6.54 -10.03 6.95
CA THR A 47 5.17 -10.48 7.33
C THR A 47 4.82 -10.22 8.80
N PRO A 48 5.72 -10.43 9.79
CA PRO A 48 5.39 -10.16 11.19
C PRO A 48 4.98 -8.71 11.46
N ALA A 49 5.52 -7.73 10.72
CA ALA A 49 5.17 -6.31 10.86
C ALA A 49 3.72 -5.99 10.44
N PHE A 50 3.09 -6.89 9.69
CA PHE A 50 1.70 -6.78 9.23
C PHE A 50 0.77 -7.75 9.96
N HIS A 51 1.18 -8.26 11.13
CA HIS A 51 0.33 -9.07 11.98
C HIS A 51 -0.79 -8.21 12.60
N PHE A 52 -2.00 -8.75 12.75
CA PHE A 52 -3.19 -8.00 13.19
C PHE A 52 -2.98 -7.16 14.45
N LYS A 53 -2.27 -7.70 15.45
CA LYS A 53 -1.94 -6.96 16.68
C LYS A 53 -1.15 -5.66 16.43
N ILE A 54 -0.26 -5.66 15.44
CA ILE A 54 0.47 -4.44 15.05
C ILE A 54 -0.43 -3.52 14.22
N LEU A 55 -1.31 -4.09 13.39
CA LEU A 55 -2.31 -3.32 12.64
C LEU A 55 -3.29 -2.57 13.55
N GLU A 56 -3.61 -3.11 14.72
CA GLU A 56 -4.41 -2.44 15.75
C GLU A 56 -3.73 -1.13 16.22
N ASP A 57 -2.41 -1.14 16.41
CA ASP A 57 -1.65 0.05 16.81
C ASP A 57 -1.69 1.15 15.72
N PHE A 58 -1.93 0.80 14.45
CA PHE A 58 -2.06 1.77 13.36
C PHE A 58 -3.46 2.43 13.29
N VAL A 59 -4.47 1.87 13.97
CA VAL A 59 -5.84 2.43 13.96
C VAL A 59 -5.85 3.86 14.52
N ASP A 60 -5.05 4.13 15.55
CA ASP A 60 -4.93 5.46 16.15
C ASP A 60 -4.32 6.48 15.17
N ILE A 61 -3.35 6.05 14.36
CA ILE A 61 -2.76 6.87 13.29
C ILE A 61 -3.81 7.15 12.22
N PHE A 62 -4.53 6.12 11.76
CA PHE A 62 -5.59 6.27 10.75
C PHE A 62 -6.67 7.25 11.21
N ASN A 63 -7.10 7.13 12.47
CA ASN A 63 -8.10 8.03 13.05
C ASN A 63 -7.58 9.47 13.14
N THR A 64 -6.34 9.65 13.58
CA THR A 64 -5.71 10.97 13.69
C THR A 64 -5.65 11.67 12.32
N GLN A 65 -5.10 11.00 11.31
CA GLN A 65 -4.95 11.59 9.97
C GLN A 65 -6.29 11.75 9.25
N SER A 66 -7.22 10.81 9.44
CA SER A 66 -8.59 10.95 8.92
C SER A 66 -9.30 12.16 9.53
N ASN A 67 -9.12 12.43 10.83
CA ASN A 67 -9.68 13.62 11.47
C ASN A 67 -9.05 14.92 10.92
N VAL A 68 -7.74 14.93 10.63
CA VAL A 68 -7.09 16.05 9.94
C VAL A 68 -7.71 16.27 8.56
N MET A 69 -7.92 15.21 7.78
CA MET A 69 -8.59 15.29 6.48
C MET A 69 -10.01 15.83 6.64
N VAL A 70 -10.82 15.29 7.55
CA VAL A 70 -12.20 15.75 7.82
C VAL A 70 -12.23 17.24 8.18
N ASN A 71 -11.29 17.71 9.00
CA ASN A 71 -11.21 19.14 9.34
C ASN A 71 -10.86 20.03 8.12
N LYS A 72 -10.08 19.52 7.16
CA LYS A 72 -9.84 20.20 5.87
C LYS A 72 -11.11 20.17 5.00
N LEU A 73 -11.85 19.06 4.98
CA LEU A 73 -13.08 18.90 4.21
C LEU A 73 -14.25 19.74 4.74
N LYS A 74 -14.34 19.97 6.05
CA LYS A 74 -15.34 20.87 6.66
C LYS A 74 -15.29 22.28 6.04
N LYS A 75 -14.11 22.76 5.65
CA LYS A 75 -13.92 24.07 4.98
C LYS A 75 -14.45 24.09 3.54
N LYS A 76 -14.72 22.91 2.96
CA LYS A 76 -15.30 22.70 1.63
C LYS A 76 -16.77 22.32 1.68
N ALA A 77 -17.37 22.21 2.88
CA ALA A 77 -18.78 21.86 3.05
C ALA A 77 -19.71 23.06 2.82
N ASN A 78 -19.57 23.74 1.68
CA ASN A 78 -20.39 24.89 1.27
C ASN A 78 -21.55 24.49 0.32
N GLY A 79 -21.72 23.18 0.04
CA GLY A 79 -22.73 22.66 -0.87
C GLY A 79 -22.27 22.54 -2.33
N GLU A 80 -21.04 22.98 -2.64
CA GLU A 80 -20.47 22.86 -3.98
C GLU A 80 -19.71 21.54 -4.15
N THR A 81 -19.55 21.10 -5.40
CA THR A 81 -18.72 19.95 -5.73
C THR A 81 -17.25 20.35 -5.83
N PHE A 82 -16.35 19.45 -5.45
CA PHE A 82 -14.91 19.65 -5.56
C PHE A 82 -14.20 18.31 -5.76
N ASP A 83 -12.96 18.37 -6.24
CA ASP A 83 -12.13 17.18 -6.38
C ASP A 83 -11.60 16.71 -5.00
N ILE A 84 -12.00 15.51 -4.61
CA ILE A 84 -11.61 14.87 -3.36
C ILE A 84 -10.23 14.20 -3.44
N PHE A 85 -9.73 13.92 -4.65
CA PHE A 85 -8.53 13.12 -4.87
C PHE A 85 -7.28 13.66 -4.13
N PRO A 86 -7.01 14.99 -4.10
CA PRO A 86 -5.87 15.53 -3.36
C PRO A 86 -5.98 15.30 -1.85
N TYR A 87 -7.20 15.35 -1.28
CA TYR A 87 -7.43 15.16 0.15
C TYR A 87 -7.17 13.72 0.58
N ILE A 88 -7.66 12.75 -0.21
CA ILE A 88 -7.44 11.32 0.03
C ILE A 88 -5.96 10.99 -0.15
N THR A 89 -5.33 11.50 -1.21
CA THR A 89 -3.90 11.24 -1.47
C THR A 89 -3.02 11.75 -0.34
N LEU A 90 -3.27 12.97 0.15
CA LEU A 90 -2.54 13.53 1.29
C LEU A 90 -2.81 12.73 2.58
N CYS A 91 -4.05 12.36 2.86
CA CYS A 91 -4.39 11.53 4.01
C CYS A 91 -3.67 10.18 3.98
N ALA A 92 -3.64 9.50 2.82
CA ALA A 92 -2.95 8.24 2.66
C ALA A 92 -1.42 8.38 2.83
N LEU A 93 -0.83 9.47 2.34
CA LEU A 93 0.58 9.80 2.57
C LEU A 93 0.87 10.04 4.06
N ASP A 94 0.07 10.87 4.72
CA ASP A 94 0.20 11.16 6.17
C ASP A 94 -0.01 9.90 7.04
N ILE A 95 -0.72 8.89 6.54
CA ILE A 95 -0.91 7.59 7.21
C ILE A 95 0.31 6.67 7.03
N ILE A 96 0.96 6.70 5.86
CA ILE A 96 2.06 5.80 5.51
C ILE A 96 3.41 6.31 6.04
N CYS A 97 3.59 7.62 6.14
CA CYS A 97 4.83 8.29 6.56
C CYS A 97 4.85 8.64 8.05
#